data_AF-A0A2S3U868-F1
#
_entry.id   AF-A0A2S3U868-F1
#
_cell.length_a   1.000
_cell.length_b   1.000
_cell.length_c   1.000
_cell.angle_alpha   90.00
_cell.angle_beta   90.00
_cell.angle_gamma   90.00
#
_symmetry.space_group_name_H-M   'P 1'
#
loop_
_entity.id
_entity.type
_entity.pdbx_description
1 polymer ?
#
loop_
_entity_poly.entity_id
_entity_poly.type
_entity_poly.pdbx_seq_one_letter_code
_entity_poly.pdbx_strand_id
1 'polypeptide(L)'
;MLEWHQTPELNWFTNDVVLFFGDVREMSNNQYQTSDTKAFLIPANTMILLYGTTLHYAPCQVTAQGYRCLVALIKGVNSMLNDDANQAQSALLATDKWLIAHAESHEANEGAVVGLLGTNYEVKI
;
A
#
# COMPACT_ATOMS: atom_id res chain seq x y z
N MET A 1 4.78 -3.56 4.18
CA MET A 1 4.02 -2.31 4.34
C MET A 1 2.69 -2.45 3.64
N LEU A 2 1.67 -1.72 4.09
CA LEU A 2 0.43 -1.51 3.34
C LEU A 2 0.01 -0.04 3.51
N GLU A 3 -0.47 0.55 2.43
CA GLU A 3 -1.04 1.88 2.35
C GLU A 3 -2.44 1.84 1.74
N TRP A 4 -3.19 2.92 1.92
CA TRP A 4 -4.46 3.13 1.26
C TRP A 4 -4.75 4.62 1.06
N HIS A 5 -5.63 4.85 0.09
CA HIS A 5 -6.25 6.12 -0.25
C HIS A 5 -7.76 5.98 -0.01
N GLN A 6 -8.49 7.01 0.40
CA GLN A 6 -9.97 6.94 0.41
C GLN A 6 -10.53 7.18 -0.99
N THR A 7 -9.78 7.88 -1.84
CA THR A 7 -10.10 8.02 -3.26
C THR A 7 -9.49 6.89 -4.09
N PRO A 8 -10.08 6.57 -5.27
CA PRO A 8 -9.54 5.51 -6.11
C PRO A 8 -8.15 5.82 -6.68
N GLU A 9 -7.33 4.78 -6.80
CA GLU A 9 -6.03 4.80 -7.49
C GLU A 9 -6.09 3.90 -8.72
N LEU A 10 -5.70 4.42 -9.88
CA LEU A 10 -5.58 3.63 -11.10
C LEU A 10 -4.12 3.30 -11.36
N ASN A 11 -3.84 2.01 -11.52
CA ASN A 11 -2.50 1.50 -11.82
C ASN A 11 -2.48 0.74 -13.14
N TRP A 12 -1.42 0.95 -13.92
CA TRP A 12 -1.15 0.21 -15.15
C TRP A 12 0.32 -0.16 -15.25
N PHE A 13 0.60 -1.43 -15.56
CA PHE A 13 1.95 -2.00 -15.53
C PHE A 13 2.42 -2.42 -16.92
N THR A 14 3.68 -2.15 -17.24
CA THR A 14 4.30 -2.61 -18.50
C THR A 14 4.78 -4.06 -18.46
N ASN A 15 4.88 -4.63 -17.26
CA ASN A 15 5.38 -5.97 -16.97
C ASN A 15 4.43 -6.66 -16.00
N ASP A 16 4.52 -7.98 -15.94
CA ASP A 16 3.87 -8.76 -14.90
C ASP A 16 4.39 -8.30 -13.52
N VAL A 17 3.47 -8.11 -12.58
CA VAL A 17 3.80 -7.76 -11.19
C VAL A 17 2.96 -8.60 -10.24
N VAL A 18 3.44 -8.81 -9.02
CA VAL A 18 2.59 -9.29 -7.93
C VAL A 18 2.23 -8.14 -7.01
N LEU A 19 0.94 -7.99 -6.74
CA LEU A 19 0.44 -7.08 -5.72
C LEU A 19 -0.20 -7.85 -4.58
N PHE A 20 0.07 -7.40 -3.36
CA PHE A 20 -0.62 -7.86 -2.16
C PHE A 20 -1.76 -6.90 -1.89
N PHE A 21 -2.97 -7.45 -1.77
CA PHE A 21 -4.16 -6.69 -1.42
C PHE A 21 -4.70 -7.12 -0.06
N GLY A 22 -5.19 -6.14 0.69
CA GLY A 22 -6.00 -6.34 1.88
C GLY A 22 -7.25 -5.47 1.85
N ASP A 23 -8.11 -5.63 2.85
CA ASP A 23 -9.35 -4.86 2.98
C ASP A 23 -9.28 -3.93 4.20
N VAL A 24 -9.39 -2.61 3.96
CA VAL A 24 -9.40 -1.60 5.03
C VAL A 24 -10.50 -1.89 6.08
N ARG A 25 -11.60 -2.55 5.68
CA ARG A 25 -12.71 -2.89 6.58
C ARG A 25 -12.39 -4.04 7.55
N GLU A 26 -11.33 -4.79 7.29
CA GLU A 26 -10.81 -5.83 8.19
C GLU A 26 -9.77 -5.26 9.18
N MET A 27 -9.39 -3.98 9.04
CA MET A 27 -8.52 -3.30 10.00
C MET A 27 -9.25 -2.94 11.30
N SER A 28 -8.47 -2.86 12.37
CA SER A 28 -8.92 -2.32 13.66
C SER A 28 -7.79 -1.53 14.32
N ASN A 29 -8.04 -0.30 14.76
CA ASN A 29 -7.05 0.55 15.45
C ASN A 29 -5.69 0.67 14.73
N ASN A 30 -5.70 0.90 13.40
CA ASN A 30 -4.50 0.90 12.54
C ASN A 30 -3.72 -0.42 12.55
N GLN A 31 -4.35 -1.53 12.89
CA GLN A 31 -3.77 -2.86 12.83
C GLN A 31 -4.43 -3.71 11.74
N TYR A 32 -3.61 -4.56 11.11
CA TYR A 32 -4.04 -5.50 10.08
C TYR A 32 -3.19 -6.78 10.15
N GLN A 33 -3.82 -7.95 10.04
CA GLN A 33 -3.09 -9.21 10.04
C GLN A 33 -2.50 -9.47 8.66
N THR A 34 -1.19 -9.75 8.59
CA THR A 34 -0.54 -10.07 7.31
C THR A 34 -1.14 -11.30 6.65
N SER A 35 -1.69 -12.24 7.43
CA SER A 35 -2.39 -13.43 6.94
C SER A 35 -3.66 -13.14 6.13
N ASP A 36 -4.25 -11.96 6.32
CA ASP A 36 -5.49 -11.56 5.63
C ASP A 36 -5.18 -10.89 4.28
N THR A 37 -3.90 -10.66 3.97
CA THR A 37 -3.50 -10.22 2.62
C THR A 37 -3.63 -11.36 1.61
N LYS A 38 -3.87 -11.00 0.35
CA LYS A 38 -3.92 -11.92 -0.78
C LYS A 38 -3.02 -11.39 -1.89
N ALA A 39 -2.17 -12.25 -2.42
CA ALA A 39 -1.32 -11.92 -3.53
C ALA A 39 -2.00 -12.22 -4.86
N PHE A 40 -1.88 -11.29 -5.81
CA PHE A 40 -2.41 -11.42 -7.15
C PHE A 40 -1.31 -11.14 -8.17
N LEU A 41 -1.16 -12.04 -9.14
CA LEU A 41 -0.42 -11.77 -10.35
C LEU A 41 -1.25 -10.83 -11.22
N ILE A 42 -0.71 -9.66 -11.53
CA ILE A 42 -1.29 -8.71 -12.47
C ILE A 42 -0.50 -8.84 -13.78
N PRO A 43 -1.11 -9.37 -14.85
CA PRO A 43 -0.42 -9.51 -16.13
C PRO A 43 -0.04 -8.16 -16.73
N ALA A 44 1.06 -8.14 -17.48
CA ALA A 44 1.52 -6.99 -18.23
C ALA A 44 0.42 -6.40 -19.11
N ASN A 45 0.40 -5.07 -19.19
CA ASN A 45 -0.60 -4.29 -19.91
C ASN A 45 -2.03 -4.37 -19.32
N THR A 46 -2.18 -4.86 -18.09
CA THR A 46 -3.45 -4.82 -17.35
C THR A 46 -3.56 -3.52 -16.56
N MET A 47 -4.70 -2.85 -16.70
CA MET A 47 -5.06 -1.69 -15.88
C MET A 47 -5.97 -2.15 -14.75
N ILE A 48 -5.68 -1.71 -13.53
CA ILE A 48 -6.48 -1.99 -12.34
C ILE A 48 -6.92 -0.68 -11.69
N LEU A 49 -8.09 -0.72 -11.05
CA LEU A 49 -8.59 0.36 -10.21
C LEU A 49 -8.64 -0.16 -8.77
N LEU A 50 -7.86 0.46 -7.90
CA LEU A 50 -7.86 0.20 -6.46
C LEU A 50 -8.93 1.10 -5.84
N TYR A 51 -9.90 0.49 -5.15
CA TYR A 51 -10.95 1.24 -4.47
C TYR A 51 -10.42 1.76 -3.14
N GLY A 52 -11.10 2.75 -2.55
CA GLY A 52 -10.67 3.35 -1.29
C GLY A 52 -10.70 2.41 -0.08
N THR A 53 -11.17 1.17 -0.26
CA THR A 53 -11.15 0.10 0.73
C THR A 53 -10.00 -0.90 0.51
N THR A 54 -9.15 -0.69 -0.50
CA THR A 54 -8.07 -1.63 -0.86
C THR A 54 -6.77 -1.21 -0.21
N LEU A 55 -6.30 -2.01 0.75
CA LEU A 55 -4.91 -1.94 1.20
C LEU A 55 -4.01 -2.50 0.11
N HIS A 56 -2.91 -1.81 -0.17
CA HIS A 56 -1.92 -2.22 -1.16
C HIS A 56 -0.56 -1.59 -0.84
N TYR A 57 0.49 -2.00 -1.53
CA TYR A 57 1.78 -1.29 -1.48
C TYR A 57 2.50 -1.46 -2.82
N ALA A 58 3.74 -0.94 -2.89
CA ALA A 58 4.58 -1.08 -4.06
C ALA A 58 4.57 -2.52 -4.61
N PRO A 59 4.33 -2.72 -5.92
CA PRO A 59 4.32 -4.04 -6.52
C PRO A 59 5.64 -4.79 -6.34
N CYS A 60 5.55 -6.11 -6.20
CA CYS A 60 6.69 -7.01 -6.29
C CYS A 60 7.04 -7.26 -7.76
N GLN A 61 8.28 -7.00 -8.13
CA GLN A 61 8.80 -7.37 -9.45
C GLN A 61 8.84 -8.90 -9.59
N VAL A 62 8.47 -9.43 -10.75
CA VAL A 62 8.58 -10.87 -11.04
C VAL A 62 9.83 -11.22 -11.82
N THR A 63 10.53 -10.21 -12.36
CA THR A 63 11.80 -10.39 -13.08
C THR A 63 12.86 -9.39 -12.59
N ALA A 64 14.13 -9.71 -12.84
CA ALA A 64 15.25 -8.84 -12.49
C ALA A 64 15.30 -7.52 -13.27
N GLN A 65 14.55 -7.42 -14.40
CA GLN A 65 14.44 -6.18 -15.18
C GLN A 65 13.56 -5.13 -14.48
N GLY A 66 12.83 -5.53 -13.43
CA GLY A 66 11.88 -4.66 -12.74
C GLY A 66 10.60 -4.44 -13.53
N TYR A 67 9.89 -3.37 -13.20
CA TYR A 67 8.65 -2.97 -13.85
C TYR A 67 8.56 -1.45 -13.97
N ARG A 68 7.62 -0.97 -14.80
CA ARG A 68 7.16 0.41 -14.77
C ARG A 68 5.67 0.42 -14.45
N CYS A 69 5.28 1.34 -13.58
CA CYS A 69 3.89 1.58 -13.20
C CYS A 69 3.50 3.00 -13.60
N LEU A 70 2.40 3.14 -14.33
CA LEU A 70 1.66 4.39 -14.39
C LEU A 70 0.67 4.39 -13.23
N VAL A 71 0.76 5.43 -12.40
CA VAL A 71 -0.16 5.67 -11.29
C VAL A 71 -0.96 6.93 -11.60
N ALA A 72 -2.29 6.86 -11.52
CA ALA A 72 -3.18 8.00 -11.68
C ALA A 72 -4.08 8.14 -10.45
N LEU A 73 -4.05 9.35 -9.88
CA LEU A 73 -4.76 9.71 -8.65
C LEU A 73 -5.56 10.99 -8.86
N ILE A 74 -6.52 11.24 -7.97
CA ILE A 74 -7.21 12.53 -7.91
C ILE A 74 -6.19 13.63 -7.57
N LYS A 75 -6.34 14.78 -8.22
CA LYS A 75 -5.47 15.94 -7.98
C LYS A 75 -5.45 16.32 -6.50
N GLY A 76 -4.26 16.34 -5.91
CA GLY A 76 -4.03 16.69 -4.50
C GLY A 76 -3.80 15.48 -3.59
N VAL A 77 -4.13 14.26 -4.03
CA VAL A 77 -3.69 13.06 -3.31
C VAL A 77 -2.16 13.05 -3.25
N ASN A 78 -1.60 12.59 -2.13
CA ASN A 78 -0.16 12.62 -1.81
C ASN A 78 0.47 14.00 -1.59
N SER A 79 -0.30 15.10 -1.58
CA SER A 79 0.27 16.39 -1.20
C SER A 79 0.56 16.47 0.29
N MET A 80 1.56 17.28 0.66
CA MET A 80 1.91 17.52 2.06
C MET A 80 0.68 17.96 2.86
N LEU A 81 0.60 17.49 4.11
CA LEU A 81 -0.42 17.94 5.05
C LEU A 81 -0.14 19.40 5.44
N ASN A 82 -1.18 20.18 5.69
CA ASN A 82 -1.02 21.50 6.32
C ASN A 82 -0.69 21.27 7.81
N ASP A 83 0.30 21.99 8.32
CA ASP A 83 0.84 21.86 9.68
C ASP A 83 -0.20 22.21 10.75
N ASP A 84 -1.00 21.23 11.18
CA ASP A 84 -1.81 21.29 12.43
C ASP A 84 -2.31 19.91 12.90
N ALA A 85 -1.93 18.81 12.23
CA ALA A 85 -2.31 17.48 12.68
C ALA A 85 -1.32 16.97 13.73
N ASN A 86 -1.81 16.59 14.93
CA ASN A 86 -1.05 15.80 15.89
C ASN A 86 -0.55 14.50 15.22
N GLN A 87 0.68 14.53 14.68
CA GLN A 87 1.26 13.47 13.84
C GLN A 87 1.70 12.23 14.62
N ALA A 88 1.89 12.34 15.94
CA ALA A 88 2.59 11.31 16.69
C ALA A 88 1.92 9.92 16.72
N GLN A 89 0.66 9.79 16.28
CA GLN A 89 -0.09 8.52 16.28
C GLN A 89 -1.04 8.33 15.09
N SER A 90 -1.02 9.24 14.10
CA SER A 90 -1.88 9.10 12.92
C SER A 90 -1.17 8.29 11.84
N ALA A 91 -1.85 7.30 11.27
CA ALA A 91 -1.35 6.59 10.08
C ALA A 91 -1.38 7.47 8.81
N LEU A 92 -1.98 8.67 8.87
CA LEU A 92 -2.05 9.63 7.76
C LEU A 92 -0.67 10.27 7.50
N LEU A 93 -0.06 9.96 6.36
CA LEU A 93 1.26 10.48 5.96
C LEU A 93 1.18 11.66 4.99
N ALA A 94 0.16 11.68 4.15
CA ALA A 94 -0.07 12.75 3.18
C ALA A 94 -1.57 12.91 2.92
N THR A 95 -1.95 13.92 2.14
CA THR A 95 -3.35 14.16 1.76
C THR A 95 -3.92 12.90 1.12
N ASP A 96 -4.96 12.34 1.75
CA ASP A 96 -5.61 11.10 1.33
C ASP A 96 -4.66 9.89 1.24
N LYS A 97 -3.60 9.82 2.05
CA LYS A 97 -2.69 8.66 2.09
C LYS A 97 -2.38 8.25 3.52
N TRP A 98 -2.75 7.01 3.84
CA TRP A 98 -2.40 6.39 5.10
C TRP A 98 -1.50 5.19 4.86
N LEU A 99 -0.65 4.88 5.84
CA LEU A 99 0.28 3.78 5.75
C LEU A 99 0.52 3.16 7.13
N ILE A 100 0.53 1.82 7.15
CA ILE A 100 0.89 1.03 8.31
C ILE A 100 2.04 0.08 7.98
N ALA A 101 2.91 -0.07 8.96
CA ALA A 101 4.19 -0.70 8.84
C ALA A 101 4.26 -2.06 9.50
N HIS A 102 5.11 -2.93 8.94
CA HIS A 102 5.58 -4.10 9.68
C HIS A 102 6.76 -3.69 10.56
N ALA A 103 6.89 -4.26 11.75
CA ALA A 103 7.93 -3.86 12.71
C ALA A 103 9.37 -3.97 12.15
N GLU A 104 9.58 -4.87 11.19
CA GLU A 104 10.88 -5.11 10.54
C GLU A 104 11.15 -4.19 9.32
N SER A 105 10.19 -3.34 8.95
CA SER A 105 10.31 -2.47 7.78
C SER A 105 11.22 -1.27 8.02
N HIS A 106 11.74 -0.69 6.93
CA HIS A 106 12.52 0.55 7.02
C HIS A 106 11.63 1.70 7.50
N GLU A 107 10.42 1.79 6.99
CA GLU A 107 9.43 2.82 7.28
C GLU A 107 9.05 2.83 8.77
N ALA A 108 9.01 1.67 9.43
CA ALA A 108 8.83 1.60 10.88
C ALA A 108 9.97 2.31 11.64
N ASN A 109 11.22 2.20 11.15
CA ASN A 109 12.35 2.92 11.75
C ASN A 109 12.32 4.43 11.47
N GLU A 110 11.60 4.85 10.43
CA GLU A 110 11.36 6.26 10.10
C GLU A 110 10.13 6.86 10.81
N GLY A 111 9.46 6.08 11.68
CA GLY A 111 8.35 6.56 12.51
C GLY A 111 6.95 6.26 11.96
N ALA A 112 6.83 5.44 10.91
CA ALA A 112 5.52 4.96 10.47
C ALA A 112 4.84 4.11 11.57
N VAL A 113 3.50 4.16 11.60
CA VAL A 113 2.69 3.39 12.56
C VAL A 113 2.92 1.89 12.35
N VAL A 114 3.48 1.20 13.34
CA VAL A 114 3.63 -0.27 13.31
C VAL A 114 2.26 -0.92 13.53
N GLY A 115 1.66 -1.38 12.44
CA GLY A 115 0.29 -1.89 12.38
C GLY A 115 0.11 -3.22 11.66
N LEU A 116 1.11 -3.67 10.88
CA LEU A 116 1.07 -4.99 10.28
C LEU A 116 1.52 -6.05 11.28
N LEU A 117 0.61 -6.95 11.63
CA LEU A 117 0.80 -7.99 12.63
C LEU A 117 0.98 -9.35 11.95
N GLY A 118 1.90 -10.17 12.45
CA GLY A 118 2.16 -11.50 11.93
C GLY A 118 3.48 -11.60 11.17
N THR A 119 3.60 -12.61 10.33
CA THR A 119 4.82 -12.84 9.53
C THR A 119 4.56 -12.41 8.09
N ASN A 120 5.48 -11.65 7.50
CA ASN A 120 5.44 -11.38 6.06
C ASN A 120 5.71 -12.67 5.30
N TYR A 121 4.87 -12.98 4.32
CA TYR A 121 5.05 -14.17 3.48
C TYR A 121 5.52 -13.79 2.08
N GLU A 122 6.23 -14.73 1.47
CA GLU A 122 6.76 -14.62 0.12
C GLU A 122 5.92 -15.48 -0.83
N VAL A 123 5.74 -15.01 -2.06
CA VAL A 123 5.11 -15.77 -3.13
C VAL A 123 6.21 -16.30 -4.05
N LYS A 124 6.19 -17.61 -4.31
CA LYS A 124 7.06 -18.24 -5.31
C LYS A 124 6.36 -18.27 -6.66
N ILE A 125 7.01 -17.71 -7.67
CA ILE A 125 6.51 -17.54 -9.04
C ILE A 125 7.41 -18.32 -9.99
#